data_AF-A0A969DZL8-F1
#
_entry.id   AF-A0A969DZL8-F1
#
_cell.length_a   1.000
_cell.length_b   1.000
_cell.length_c   1.000
_cell.angle_alpha   90.00
_cell.angle_beta   90.00
_cell.angle_gamma   90.00
#
_symmetry.space_group_name_H-M   'P 1'
#
loop_
_entity.id
_entity.type
_entity.pdbx_description
1 polymer ?
#
loop_
_entity_poly.entity_id
_entity_poly.type
_entity_poly.pdbx_seq_one_letter_code
_entity_poly.pdbx_strand_id
1 'polypeptide(L)'
;MDRSGTDERRSRRSRCGYSTRAARDCYDVKVYLAPPESLRAAWKIKRDTSKRGYTEAQVRDQIAKRENDSESFIRPQRRWADMVVSFCPPGSEVDPASASPASANPVPETDASGGESQGNDLLLDVRLVLRPTISQPDLSDILANSYETSEAVRLGLTRDMGQPADLLEIDGHATAEQVQAMERTLCNDVARLGQFCSLTGNNDLGRITGTTGETLQSFPLAITQLLITYHMLKAARVQQ
;
A
#
# COMPACT_ATOMS: atom_id res chain seq x y z
N MET A 1 11.21 -19.40 50.86
CA MET A 1 9.91 -19.60 50.18
C MET A 1 9.76 -18.43 49.22
N ASP A 2 10.63 -18.35 48.21
CA ASP A 2 10.41 -18.93 46.88
C ASP A 2 9.12 -18.41 46.22
N ARG A 3 9.30 -17.42 45.34
CA ARG A 3 8.47 -17.20 44.15
C ARG A 3 9.39 -16.76 43.02
N SER A 4 10.06 -17.76 42.46
CA SER A 4 10.26 -17.97 41.02
C SER A 4 9.89 -16.79 40.12
N GLY A 5 10.92 -16.22 39.49
CA GLY A 5 10.80 -15.24 38.44
C GLY A 5 10.17 -15.82 37.18
N THR A 6 9.26 -15.04 36.62
CA THR A 6 8.90 -15.04 35.20
C THR A 6 8.27 -13.68 34.95
N ASP A 7 8.97 -12.75 34.32
CA ASP A 7 8.27 -11.92 33.36
C ASP A 7 9.19 -11.36 32.26
N GLU A 8 8.87 -11.81 31.06
CA GLU A 8 9.06 -11.21 29.76
C GLU A 8 10.38 -10.45 29.49
N ARG A 9 11.32 -11.21 28.91
CA ARG A 9 12.08 -10.69 27.78
C ARG A 9 11.09 -10.21 26.72
N ARG A 10 10.70 -8.94 26.75
CA ARG A 10 10.10 -8.21 25.63
C ARG A 10 11.11 -8.22 24.48
N SER A 11 11.11 -9.33 23.74
CA SER A 11 11.55 -9.37 22.36
C SER A 11 10.90 -8.16 21.70
N ARG A 12 11.71 -7.34 21.02
CA ARG A 12 11.30 -6.16 20.25
C ARG A 12 10.43 -6.62 19.08
N ARG A 13 9.27 -7.21 19.37
CA ARG A 13 8.26 -7.60 18.38
C ARG A 13 7.81 -6.31 17.74
N SER A 14 7.90 -6.25 16.41
CA SER A 14 7.31 -5.22 15.59
C SER A 14 5.89 -4.96 16.10
N ARG A 15 5.67 -3.81 16.73
CA ARG A 15 4.39 -3.49 17.35
C ARG A 15 3.42 -3.17 16.21
N CYS A 16 2.48 -4.06 15.96
CA CYS A 16 1.48 -3.84 14.93
C CYS A 16 0.29 -3.08 15.48
N GLY A 17 -0.24 -2.16 14.68
CA GLY A 17 -1.26 -1.21 15.12
C GLY A 17 -2.51 -1.87 15.69
N TYR A 18 -3.07 -2.87 14.99
CA TYR A 18 -4.41 -3.40 15.30
C TYR A 18 -4.46 -4.94 15.35
N SER A 19 -3.42 -5.54 15.97
CA SER A 19 -3.31 -6.99 16.12
C SER A 19 -4.33 -7.58 17.11
N THR A 20 -4.69 -6.85 18.17
CA THR A 20 -5.69 -7.27 19.17
C THR A 20 -7.06 -6.66 18.88
N ARG A 21 -8.12 -7.29 19.40
CA ARG A 21 -9.49 -6.76 19.26
C ARG A 21 -9.63 -5.37 19.89
N ALA A 22 -9.18 -5.21 21.14
CA ALA A 22 -9.25 -3.94 21.83
C ALA A 22 -8.52 -2.81 21.08
N ALA A 23 -7.36 -3.10 20.46
CA ALA A 23 -6.66 -2.10 19.65
C ALA A 23 -7.44 -1.74 18.37
N ARG A 24 -8.11 -2.70 17.71
CA ARG A 24 -8.92 -2.45 16.50
C ARG A 24 -10.05 -1.46 16.77
N ASP A 25 -10.68 -1.56 17.94
CA ASP A 25 -11.79 -0.70 18.32
C ASP A 25 -11.35 0.74 18.62
N CYS A 26 -10.03 0.99 18.75
CA CYS A 26 -9.47 2.33 18.92
C CYS A 26 -9.13 3.06 17.60
N TYR A 27 -9.33 2.43 16.44
CA TYR A 27 -9.02 3.04 15.14
C TYR A 27 -10.26 3.27 14.30
N ASP A 28 -10.51 4.53 13.95
CA ASP A 28 -11.57 4.90 13.01
C ASP A 28 -11.25 4.49 11.56
N VAL A 29 -9.96 4.45 11.20
CA VAL A 29 -9.47 4.08 9.86
C VAL A 29 -8.30 3.12 9.99
N LYS A 30 -8.36 1.96 9.31
CA LYS A 30 -7.33 0.92 9.32
C LYS A 30 -6.78 0.72 7.91
N VAL A 31 -5.51 1.02 7.70
CA VAL A 31 -4.83 0.84 6.42
C VAL A 31 -3.84 -0.33 6.51
N TYR A 32 -3.77 -1.16 5.49
CA TYR A 32 -2.81 -2.26 5.39
C TYR A 32 -1.98 -2.14 4.11
N LEU A 33 -0.65 -2.13 4.27
CA LEU A 33 0.29 -2.08 3.15
C LEU A 33 0.72 -3.51 2.78
N ALA A 34 0.36 -3.93 1.56
CA ALA A 34 0.53 -5.28 1.02
C ALA A 34 1.29 -5.31 -0.32
N PRO A 35 2.52 -4.79 -0.41
CA PRO A 35 3.35 -4.99 -1.61
C PRO A 35 3.65 -6.49 -1.80
N PRO A 36 3.86 -6.95 -3.04
CA PRO A 36 4.36 -8.29 -3.32
C PRO A 36 5.61 -8.61 -2.49
N GLU A 37 5.72 -9.84 -2.01
CA GLU A 37 6.80 -10.25 -1.10
C GLU A 37 8.19 -10.09 -1.75
N SER A 38 8.29 -10.36 -3.06
CA SER A 38 9.49 -10.13 -3.86
C SER A 38 9.93 -8.67 -3.84
N LEU A 39 9.00 -7.73 -4.04
CA LEU A 39 9.26 -6.30 -4.03
C LEU A 39 9.64 -5.81 -2.61
N ARG A 40 8.91 -6.27 -1.59
CA ARG A 40 9.19 -5.97 -0.19
C ARG A 40 10.59 -6.43 0.23
N ALA A 41 10.99 -7.62 -0.20
CA ALA A 41 12.32 -8.17 0.04
C ALA A 41 13.40 -7.37 -0.69
N ALA A 42 13.20 -7.03 -1.97
CA ALA A 42 14.12 -6.23 -2.77
C ALA A 42 14.38 -4.85 -2.13
N TRP A 43 13.33 -4.15 -1.72
CA TRP A 43 13.45 -2.88 -1.00
C TRP A 43 14.21 -3.00 0.32
N LYS A 44 13.94 -4.07 1.08
CA LYS A 44 14.63 -4.30 2.35
C LYS A 44 16.11 -4.59 2.12
N ILE A 45 16.46 -5.39 1.12
CA ILE A 45 17.84 -5.67 0.73
C ILE A 45 18.53 -4.38 0.34
N LYS A 46 18.00 -3.67 -0.67
CA LYS A 46 18.58 -2.41 -1.17
C LYS A 46 18.79 -1.39 -0.06
N ARG A 47 17.83 -1.21 0.83
CA ARG A 47 17.94 -0.27 1.96
C ARG A 47 18.97 -0.70 3.01
N ASP A 48 18.94 -1.97 3.41
CA ASP A 48 19.77 -2.47 4.51
C ASP A 48 21.24 -2.68 4.07
N THR A 49 21.50 -2.94 2.78
CA THR A 49 22.86 -2.97 2.21
C THR A 49 23.42 -1.55 2.01
N SER A 50 22.63 -0.62 1.46
CA SER A 50 23.10 0.75 1.16
C SER A 50 23.26 1.65 2.38
N LYS A 51 22.29 1.66 3.31
CA LYS A 51 22.26 2.63 4.42
C LYS A 51 22.74 2.05 5.76
N ARG A 52 22.76 0.72 5.91
CA ARG A 52 23.00 0.05 7.20
C ARG A 52 24.18 -0.92 7.19
N GLY A 53 24.84 -1.11 6.04
CA GLY A 53 26.08 -1.89 5.92
C GLY A 53 25.91 -3.40 6.13
N TYR A 54 24.70 -3.95 6.03
CA TYR A 54 24.49 -5.40 6.07
C TYR A 54 24.88 -6.04 4.75
N THR A 55 25.31 -7.30 4.79
CA THR A 55 25.45 -8.10 3.57
C THR A 55 24.09 -8.61 3.11
N GLU A 56 23.94 -8.86 1.81
CA GLU A 56 22.68 -9.35 1.26
C GLU A 56 22.24 -10.69 1.90
N ALA A 57 23.18 -11.60 2.13
CA ALA A 57 22.93 -12.88 2.80
C ALA A 57 22.37 -12.68 4.23
N GLN A 58 22.96 -11.74 5.00
CA GLN A 58 22.46 -11.42 6.34
C GLN A 58 21.03 -10.88 6.32
N VAL A 59 20.69 -10.05 5.32
CA VAL A 59 19.33 -9.51 5.19
C VAL A 59 18.34 -10.60 4.82
N ARG A 60 18.70 -11.51 3.90
CA ARG A 60 17.86 -12.67 3.54
C ARG A 60 17.60 -13.59 4.74
N ASP A 61 18.63 -13.89 5.53
CA ASP A 61 18.47 -14.68 6.75
C ASP A 61 17.53 -14.01 7.76
N GLN A 62 17.60 -12.68 7.90
CA GLN A 62 16.69 -11.94 8.77
C GLN A 62 15.24 -11.96 8.26
N ILE A 63 15.03 -11.95 6.95
CA ILE A 63 13.71 -12.08 6.34
C ILE A 63 13.16 -13.47 6.66
N ALA A 64 13.92 -14.53 6.37
CA ALA A 64 13.53 -15.91 6.61
C ALA A 64 13.18 -16.17 8.09
N LYS A 65 14.01 -15.68 9.02
CA LYS A 65 13.77 -15.81 10.47
C LYS A 65 12.48 -15.13 10.95
N ARG A 66 11.99 -14.12 10.23
CA ARG A 66 10.80 -13.33 10.60
C ARG A 66 9.56 -13.73 9.80
N GLU A 67 9.68 -14.69 8.89
CA GLU A 67 8.57 -15.11 8.03
C GLU A 67 7.44 -15.73 8.86
N ASN A 68 7.79 -16.64 9.78
CA ASN A 68 6.80 -17.27 10.68
C ASN A 68 6.07 -16.24 11.57
N ASP A 69 6.78 -15.25 12.08
CA ASP A 69 6.16 -14.15 12.83
C ASP A 69 5.26 -13.28 11.93
N SER A 70 5.66 -13.10 10.66
CA SER A 70 4.91 -12.33 9.68
C SER A 70 3.59 -13.01 9.32
N GLU A 71 3.63 -14.31 9.10
CA GLU A 71 2.46 -15.14 8.84
C GLU A 71 1.53 -15.22 10.04
N SER A 72 2.08 -15.40 11.25
CA SER A 72 1.28 -15.59 12.45
C SER A 72 0.64 -14.30 12.97
N PHE A 73 1.32 -13.16 12.82
CA PHE A 73 0.91 -11.93 13.49
C PHE A 73 0.68 -10.74 12.57
N ILE A 74 1.33 -10.67 11.40
CA ILE A 74 1.23 -9.50 10.50
C ILE A 74 0.14 -9.70 9.45
N ARG A 75 0.24 -10.77 8.64
CA ARG A 75 -0.71 -11.07 7.56
C ARG A 75 -2.17 -11.17 8.03
N PRO A 76 -2.49 -11.74 9.21
CA PRO A 76 -3.87 -11.84 9.68
C PRO A 76 -4.52 -10.51 10.02
N GLN A 77 -3.76 -9.41 10.08
CA GLN A 77 -4.31 -8.07 10.28
C GLN A 77 -4.98 -7.52 9.01
N ARG A 78 -4.55 -7.95 7.81
CA ARG A 78 -5.14 -7.52 6.53
C ARG A 78 -6.66 -7.66 6.51
N ARG A 79 -7.22 -8.70 7.15
CA ARG A 79 -8.68 -8.92 7.19
C ARG A 79 -9.45 -7.80 7.89
N TRP A 80 -8.80 -7.02 8.75
CA TRP A 80 -9.43 -5.91 9.48
C TRP A 80 -9.15 -4.54 8.87
N ALA A 81 -8.44 -4.48 7.75
CA ALA A 81 -8.16 -3.22 7.07
C ALA A 81 -9.43 -2.69 6.38
N ASP A 82 -9.61 -1.38 6.41
CA ASP A 82 -10.63 -0.68 5.62
C ASP A 82 -10.11 -0.37 4.20
N MET A 83 -8.80 -0.19 4.07
CA MET A 83 -8.10 -0.01 2.80
C MET A 83 -6.84 -0.88 2.75
N VAL A 84 -6.66 -1.60 1.64
CA VAL A 84 -5.42 -2.36 1.36
C VAL A 84 -4.68 -1.69 0.20
N VAL A 85 -3.41 -1.34 0.44
CA VAL A 85 -2.55 -0.67 -0.53
C VAL A 85 -1.48 -1.63 -1.01
N SER A 86 -1.41 -1.86 -2.32
CA SER A 86 -0.41 -2.74 -2.93
C SER A 86 0.31 -2.01 -4.06
N PHE A 87 1.60 -1.73 -3.86
CA PHE A 87 2.46 -1.24 -4.93
C PHE A 87 3.04 -2.42 -5.71
N CYS A 88 2.93 -2.38 -7.02
CA CYS A 88 3.31 -3.48 -7.90
C CYS A 88 4.12 -2.95 -9.10
N PRO A 89 5.05 -3.74 -9.67
CA PRO A 89 5.66 -3.41 -10.94
C PRO A 89 4.61 -3.29 -12.06
N PRO A 90 4.82 -2.39 -13.04
CA PRO A 90 3.89 -2.22 -14.15
C PRO A 90 3.75 -3.52 -14.94
N GLY A 91 2.52 -3.86 -15.33
CA GLY A 91 2.21 -5.08 -16.07
C GLY A 91 2.26 -6.38 -15.26
N SER A 92 2.46 -6.32 -13.94
CA SER A 92 2.34 -7.50 -13.10
C SER A 92 0.87 -7.81 -12.80
N GLU A 93 0.37 -8.92 -13.33
CA GLU A 93 -0.95 -9.47 -12.99
C GLU A 93 -0.91 -10.10 -11.58
N VAL A 94 -0.78 -9.27 -10.55
CA VAL A 94 -0.84 -9.74 -9.16
C VAL A 94 -2.26 -9.56 -8.65
N ASP A 95 -3.08 -10.61 -8.75
CA ASP A 95 -4.41 -10.61 -8.15
C ASP A 95 -4.33 -10.16 -6.68
N PRO A 96 -5.04 -9.09 -6.27
CA PRO A 96 -4.97 -8.62 -4.89
C PRO A 96 -5.43 -9.70 -3.91
N ALA A 97 -6.29 -10.63 -4.34
CA ALA A 97 -6.74 -11.77 -3.55
C ALA A 97 -5.66 -12.85 -3.33
N SER A 98 -4.62 -12.95 -4.18
CA SER A 98 -3.64 -14.04 -4.15
C SER A 98 -2.44 -13.81 -3.21
N ALA A 99 -2.42 -12.71 -2.45
CA ALA A 99 -1.41 -12.47 -1.40
C ALA A 99 -1.53 -13.42 -0.17
N SER A 100 -1.97 -14.67 -0.38
CA SER A 100 -1.95 -15.79 0.57
C SER A 100 -0.97 -16.87 0.06
N PRO A 101 -0.04 -17.39 0.87
CA PRO A 101 1.10 -18.18 0.40
C PRO A 101 0.80 -19.66 0.14
N ALA A 102 -0.42 -20.02 -0.24
CA ALA A 102 -0.85 -21.42 -0.35
C ALA A 102 -1.29 -21.79 -1.77
N SER A 103 -0.41 -21.63 -2.75
CA SER A 103 -0.40 -22.47 -3.96
C SER A 103 0.90 -22.23 -4.73
N ALA A 104 1.96 -22.93 -4.34
CA ALA A 104 3.10 -23.14 -5.23
C ALA A 104 2.64 -24.06 -6.38
N ASN A 105 2.12 -23.47 -7.45
CA ASN A 105 2.06 -24.17 -8.74
C ASN A 105 3.32 -23.83 -9.53
N PRO A 106 3.94 -24.81 -10.23
CA PRO A 106 5.12 -24.57 -11.03
C PRO A 106 4.77 -23.65 -12.19
N VAL A 107 5.54 -22.58 -12.35
CA VAL A 107 5.53 -21.71 -13.52
C VAL A 107 5.91 -22.56 -14.75
N PRO A 108 5.22 -22.45 -15.89
CA PRO A 108 5.68 -23.08 -17.12
C PRO A 108 6.98 -22.42 -17.56
N GLU A 109 8.00 -23.23 -17.85
CA GLU A 109 9.25 -22.79 -18.43
C GLU A 109 8.96 -22.16 -19.80
N THR A 110 9.11 -20.83 -19.89
CA THR A 110 9.20 -20.13 -21.17
C THR A 110 10.57 -19.47 -21.26
N ASP A 111 11.21 -19.77 -22.36
CA ASP A 111 12.63 -19.58 -22.64
C ASP A 111 13.05 -18.11 -22.73
N ALA A 112 14.25 -17.87 -22.18
CA ALA A 112 15.25 -16.91 -22.64
C ALA A 112 14.77 -15.59 -23.28
N SER A 113 14.57 -14.58 -22.45
CA SER A 113 15.09 -13.23 -22.71
C SER A 113 15.49 -12.61 -21.38
N GLY A 114 16.78 -12.69 -21.05
CA GLY A 114 17.38 -11.97 -19.93
C GLY A 114 17.35 -10.47 -20.21
N GLY A 115 16.17 -9.87 -20.05
CA GLY A 115 16.05 -8.44 -19.82
C GLY A 115 16.23 -8.23 -18.33
N GLU A 116 17.45 -7.89 -17.92
CA GLU A 116 17.64 -7.18 -16.65
C GLU A 116 16.82 -5.88 -16.76
N SER A 117 15.55 -5.93 -16.36
CA SER A 117 14.87 -4.71 -15.99
C SER A 117 15.60 -4.22 -14.74
N GLN A 118 16.60 -3.37 -14.95
CA GLN A 118 16.84 -2.18 -14.14
C GLN A 118 15.58 -1.30 -14.20
N GLY A 119 14.42 -1.89 -13.88
CA GLY A 119 13.13 -1.23 -13.88
C GLY A 119 13.24 -0.18 -12.80
N ASN A 120 12.95 1.06 -13.16
CA ASN A 120 12.86 2.15 -12.23
C ASN A 120 11.98 1.69 -11.06
N ASP A 121 12.60 1.38 -9.91
CA ASP A 121 12.01 0.98 -8.62
C ASP A 121 11.06 2.05 -8.03
N LEU A 122 10.70 3.01 -8.86
CA LEU A 122 10.06 4.28 -8.63
C LEU A 122 8.80 4.43 -9.49
N LEU A 123 8.72 3.69 -10.61
CA LEU A 123 7.56 3.62 -11.49
C LEU A 123 6.80 2.35 -11.15
N LEU A 124 5.98 2.45 -10.11
CA LEU A 124 5.15 1.35 -9.63
C LEU A 124 3.69 1.74 -9.74
N ASP A 125 2.89 0.78 -10.19
CA ASP A 125 1.46 0.88 -10.13
C ASP A 125 1.02 0.72 -8.67
N VAL A 126 -0.12 1.32 -8.32
CA VAL A 126 -0.78 1.03 -7.04
C VAL A 126 -2.15 0.43 -7.29
N ARG A 127 -2.45 -0.62 -6.54
CA ARG A 127 -3.77 -1.23 -6.42
C ARG A 127 -4.30 -0.95 -5.02
N LEU A 128 -5.43 -0.27 -4.96
CA LEU A 128 -6.11 0.13 -3.74
C LEU A 128 -7.41 -0.65 -3.65
N VAL A 129 -7.48 -1.59 -2.70
CA VAL A 129 -8.74 -2.25 -2.37
C VAL A 129 -9.45 -1.40 -1.33
N LEU A 130 -10.58 -0.84 -1.71
CA LEU A 130 -11.43 0.01 -0.88
C LEU A 130 -12.62 -0.83 -0.39
N ARG A 131 -12.62 -1.15 0.91
CA ARG A 131 -13.70 -1.97 1.47
C ARG A 131 -14.89 -1.11 1.86
N PRO A 132 -16.13 -1.64 1.78
CA PRO A 132 -17.34 -0.93 2.17
C PRO A 132 -17.49 -0.81 3.71
N THR A 133 -16.42 -1.04 4.48
CA THR A 133 -16.42 -0.91 5.95
C THR A 133 -16.40 0.54 6.41
N ILE A 134 -15.98 1.48 5.54
CA ILE A 134 -16.01 2.92 5.76
C ILE A 134 -16.65 3.61 4.56
N SER A 135 -17.21 4.82 4.78
CA SER A 135 -17.80 5.61 3.70
C SER A 135 -16.73 6.10 2.72
N GLN A 136 -16.63 5.41 1.59
CA GLN A 136 -15.74 5.74 0.49
C GLN A 136 -16.11 7.08 -0.17
N PRO A 137 -15.13 7.78 -0.78
CA PRO A 137 -15.43 8.92 -1.64
C PRO A 137 -16.24 8.46 -2.86
N ASP A 138 -17.07 9.35 -3.41
CA ASP A 138 -17.72 9.08 -4.68
C ASP A 138 -16.67 9.16 -5.80
N LEU A 139 -16.38 8.02 -6.42
CA LEU A 139 -15.42 7.90 -7.51
C LEU A 139 -16.13 7.66 -8.86
N SER A 140 -17.45 7.88 -8.93
CA SER A 140 -18.25 7.67 -10.14
C SER A 140 -17.76 8.51 -11.33
N ASP A 141 -17.25 9.71 -11.06
CA ASP A 141 -16.66 10.57 -12.08
C ASP A 141 -15.47 9.90 -12.79
N ILE A 142 -14.73 9.03 -12.11
CA ILE A 142 -13.60 8.29 -12.71
C ILE A 142 -14.12 7.24 -13.70
N LEU A 143 -15.24 6.57 -13.38
CA LEU A 143 -15.90 5.64 -14.30
C LEU A 143 -16.50 6.34 -15.52
N ALA A 144 -17.03 7.56 -15.33
CA ALA A 144 -17.59 8.33 -16.44
C ALA A 144 -16.49 8.83 -17.39
N ASN A 145 -15.36 9.26 -16.84
CA ASN A 145 -14.24 9.81 -17.61
C ASN A 145 -13.27 8.73 -18.13
N SER A 146 -13.39 7.46 -17.75
CA SER A 146 -12.51 6.38 -18.24
C SER A 146 -12.56 6.17 -19.76
N TYR A 147 -13.54 6.78 -20.46
CA TYR A 147 -13.60 6.80 -21.92
C TYR A 147 -12.73 7.92 -22.54
N GLU A 148 -12.40 8.98 -21.80
CA GLU A 148 -11.66 10.15 -22.29
C GLU A 148 -10.26 10.29 -21.65
N THR A 149 -10.12 9.99 -20.36
CA THR A 149 -8.81 9.90 -19.71
C THR A 149 -8.20 8.53 -19.99
N SER A 150 -7.06 8.53 -20.69
CA SER A 150 -6.18 7.38 -20.91
C SER A 150 -6.06 6.50 -19.65
N GLU A 151 -5.91 5.18 -19.85
CA GLU A 151 -5.94 4.01 -18.92
C GLU A 151 -5.18 4.11 -17.58
N ALA A 152 -4.60 5.26 -17.27
CA ALA A 152 -3.80 5.55 -16.09
C ALA A 152 -4.55 5.41 -14.76
N VAL A 153 -5.88 5.63 -14.73
CA VAL A 153 -6.69 5.42 -13.52
C VAL A 153 -7.89 4.55 -13.88
N ARG A 154 -8.02 3.40 -13.21
CA ARG A 154 -9.07 2.40 -13.48
C ARG A 154 -9.79 2.06 -12.19
N LEU A 155 -11.12 2.18 -12.20
CA LEU A 155 -11.97 1.74 -11.10
C LEU A 155 -12.72 0.47 -11.53
N GLY A 156 -12.62 -0.57 -10.71
CA GLY A 156 -13.27 -1.85 -10.93
C GLY A 156 -13.86 -2.43 -9.66
N LEU A 157 -14.49 -3.60 -9.78
CA LEU A 157 -15.01 -4.37 -8.66
C LEU A 157 -14.15 -5.62 -8.46
N THR A 158 -13.82 -5.92 -7.22
CA THR A 158 -13.06 -7.11 -6.85
C THR A 158 -13.72 -7.86 -5.70
N ARG A 159 -13.27 -9.09 -5.46
CA ARG A 159 -13.60 -9.86 -4.26
C ARG A 159 -12.35 -9.97 -3.39
N ASP A 160 -12.33 -9.20 -2.30
CA ASP A 160 -11.26 -9.27 -1.31
C ASP A 160 -11.71 -10.16 -0.15
N MET A 161 -11.00 -11.27 0.09
CA MET A 161 -11.34 -12.25 1.12
C MET A 161 -12.80 -12.75 1.05
N GLY A 162 -13.35 -12.86 -0.16
CA GLY A 162 -14.72 -13.28 -0.44
C GLY A 162 -15.79 -12.18 -0.34
N GLN A 163 -15.43 -10.98 0.12
CA GLN A 163 -16.31 -9.82 0.23
C GLN A 163 -16.18 -8.91 -1.00
N PRO A 164 -17.27 -8.30 -1.49
CA PRO A 164 -17.18 -7.30 -2.56
C PRO A 164 -16.43 -6.07 -2.05
N ALA A 165 -15.55 -5.54 -2.88
CA ALA A 165 -14.79 -4.33 -2.62
C ALA A 165 -14.52 -3.58 -3.94
N ASP A 166 -14.34 -2.27 -3.86
CA ASP A 166 -13.89 -1.50 -5.01
C ASP A 166 -12.38 -1.65 -5.17
N LEU A 167 -11.93 -1.71 -6.42
CA LEU A 167 -10.52 -1.79 -6.79
C LEU A 167 -10.17 -0.56 -7.61
N LEU A 168 -9.37 0.33 -7.03
CA LEU A 168 -8.80 1.48 -7.73
C LEU A 168 -7.36 1.16 -8.11
N GLU A 169 -7.09 1.14 -9.41
CA GLU A 169 -5.75 0.95 -9.97
C GLU A 169 -5.24 2.26 -10.57
N ILE A 170 -3.97 2.59 -10.29
CA ILE A 170 -3.32 3.79 -10.82
C ILE A 170 -1.96 3.39 -11.36
N ASP A 171 -1.69 3.73 -12.62
CA ASP A 171 -0.46 3.44 -13.33
C ASP A 171 0.72 4.29 -12.80
N GLY A 172 1.90 3.69 -12.71
CA GLY A 172 3.15 4.37 -12.37
C GLY A 172 3.53 5.53 -13.28
N HIS A 173 3.05 5.52 -14.53
CA HIS A 173 3.31 6.52 -15.57
C HIS A 173 2.20 7.56 -15.72
N ALA A 174 1.22 7.56 -14.81
CA ALA A 174 0.15 8.55 -14.81
C ALA A 174 0.72 9.98 -14.81
N THR A 175 0.11 10.89 -15.57
CA THR A 175 0.47 12.32 -15.59
C THR A 175 -0.36 13.11 -14.59
N ALA A 176 0.11 14.30 -14.22
CA ALA A 176 -0.62 15.19 -13.31
C ALA A 176 -2.04 15.50 -13.83
N GLU A 177 -2.19 15.70 -15.14
CA GLU A 177 -3.48 16.02 -15.77
C GLU A 177 -4.50 14.88 -15.62
N GLN A 178 -4.04 13.63 -15.76
CA GLN A 178 -4.88 12.44 -15.59
C GLN A 178 -5.35 12.26 -14.14
N VAL A 179 -4.53 12.69 -13.19
CA VAL A 179 -4.76 12.48 -11.75
C VAL A 179 -5.58 13.63 -11.13
N GLN A 180 -5.49 14.84 -11.70
CA GLN A 180 -6.21 16.03 -11.25
C GLN A 180 -7.73 15.86 -11.18
N ALA A 181 -8.33 15.06 -12.07
CA ALA A 181 -9.78 14.84 -12.05
C ALA A 181 -10.23 14.20 -10.73
N MET A 182 -9.54 13.12 -10.32
CA MET A 182 -9.81 12.44 -9.06
C MET A 182 -9.51 13.33 -7.86
N GLU A 183 -8.42 14.09 -7.89
CA GLU A 183 -8.10 15.03 -6.81
C GLU A 183 -9.23 16.04 -6.62
N ARG A 184 -9.71 16.67 -7.69
CA ARG A 184 -10.83 17.62 -7.63
C ARG A 184 -12.05 17.01 -6.94
N THR A 185 -12.41 15.77 -7.29
CA THR A 185 -13.52 15.06 -6.66
C THR A 185 -13.29 14.85 -5.16
N LEU A 186 -12.10 14.38 -4.77
CA LEU A 186 -11.74 14.19 -3.35
C LEU A 186 -11.76 15.52 -2.58
N CYS A 187 -11.23 16.59 -3.17
CA CYS A 187 -11.13 17.91 -2.55
C CYS A 187 -12.48 18.61 -2.36
N ASN A 188 -13.41 18.42 -3.29
CA ASN A 188 -14.73 19.05 -3.24
C ASN A 188 -15.62 18.45 -2.15
N ASP A 189 -15.50 17.14 -1.89
CA ASP A 189 -16.33 16.44 -0.92
C ASP A 189 -16.05 16.89 0.53
N VAL A 190 -14.81 17.24 0.85
CA VAL A 190 -14.41 17.66 2.20
C VAL A 190 -13.95 19.12 2.17
N ALA A 191 -14.82 20.04 2.59
CA ALA A 191 -14.55 21.50 2.57
C ALA A 191 -13.24 21.99 3.25
N ARG A 192 -12.62 21.20 4.15
CA ARG A 192 -11.31 21.52 4.78
C ARG A 192 -10.14 20.80 4.11
N LEU A 193 -10.42 19.83 3.25
CA LEU A 193 -9.41 19.13 2.46
C LEU A 193 -8.83 20.08 1.41
N GLY A 194 -9.60 21.04 0.89
CA GLY A 194 -9.11 22.05 -0.07
C GLY A 194 -7.81 22.79 0.35
N GLN A 195 -7.49 22.88 1.65
CA GLN A 195 -6.20 23.43 2.13
C GLN A 195 -4.99 22.50 1.90
N PHE A 196 -5.22 21.20 1.78
CA PHE A 196 -4.19 20.16 1.65
C PHE A 196 -4.15 19.50 0.28
N CYS A 197 -5.10 19.83 -0.60
CA CYS A 197 -5.56 18.95 -1.67
C CYS A 197 -5.27 19.47 -3.08
N SER A 198 -4.58 20.60 -3.21
CA SER A 198 -4.18 21.08 -4.52
C SER A 198 -2.76 20.61 -4.86
N LEU A 199 -2.57 19.84 -5.94
CA LEU A 199 -1.26 19.74 -6.61
C LEU A 199 -0.71 21.12 -7.00
N THR A 200 -1.58 22.12 -7.24
CA THR A 200 -1.17 23.52 -7.45
C THR A 200 -0.73 24.25 -6.18
N GLY A 201 -1.06 23.74 -4.99
CA GLY A 201 -0.77 24.38 -3.70
C GLY A 201 0.21 23.61 -2.81
N ASN A 202 0.28 22.28 -2.97
CA ASN A 202 1.13 21.39 -2.18
C ASN A 202 1.87 20.39 -3.08
N ASN A 203 3.05 20.80 -3.54
CA ASN A 203 3.95 19.97 -4.36
C ASN A 203 4.65 18.85 -3.55
N ASP A 204 4.34 18.70 -2.26
CA ASP A 204 4.99 17.69 -1.39
C ASP A 204 4.27 16.32 -1.41
N LEU A 205 3.01 16.26 -1.85
CA LEU A 205 2.28 14.99 -1.98
C LEU A 205 2.93 14.12 -3.05
N GLY A 206 3.15 12.84 -2.78
CA GLY A 206 3.79 11.90 -3.71
C GLY A 206 5.29 12.09 -3.88
N ARG A 207 5.92 12.99 -3.12
CA ARG A 207 7.36 13.24 -3.18
C ARG A 207 8.12 12.11 -2.48
N ILE A 208 8.99 11.43 -3.21
CA ILE A 208 9.84 10.33 -2.71
C ILE A 208 11.29 10.75 -2.81
N THR A 209 12.04 10.63 -1.72
CA THR A 209 13.50 10.78 -1.74
C THR A 209 14.16 9.41 -1.85
N GLY A 210 14.87 9.19 -2.96
CA GLY A 210 15.61 7.96 -3.21
C GLY A 210 16.76 7.73 -2.23
N THR A 211 17.36 6.54 -2.28
CA THR A 211 18.56 6.22 -1.48
C THR A 211 19.77 7.06 -1.88
N THR A 212 19.77 7.60 -3.11
CA THR A 212 20.78 8.48 -3.72
C THR A 212 20.54 9.98 -3.44
N GLY A 213 19.43 10.34 -2.76
CA GLY A 213 19.08 11.74 -2.47
C GLY A 213 18.29 12.45 -3.57
N GLU A 214 18.06 11.80 -4.70
CA GLU A 214 17.18 12.30 -5.75
C GLU A 214 15.73 12.36 -5.26
N THR A 215 15.03 13.43 -5.62
CA THR A 215 13.63 13.58 -5.27
C THR A 215 12.76 13.41 -6.51
N LEU A 216 11.81 12.50 -6.42
CA LEU A 216 10.93 12.13 -7.52
C LEU A 216 9.47 12.28 -7.11
N GLN A 217 8.62 12.56 -8.08
CA GLN A 217 7.19 12.69 -7.91
C GLN A 217 6.51 11.38 -8.34
N SER A 218 5.77 10.76 -7.45
CA SER A 218 4.97 9.56 -7.73
C SER A 218 3.50 9.86 -7.53
N PHE A 219 2.73 9.86 -8.62
CA PHE A 219 1.28 10.09 -8.57
C PHE A 219 0.50 8.96 -7.88
N PRO A 220 0.81 7.66 -8.09
CA PRO A 220 0.23 6.58 -7.31
C PRO A 220 0.38 6.77 -5.80
N LEU A 221 1.56 7.22 -5.36
CA LEU A 221 1.80 7.55 -3.95
C LEU A 221 1.02 8.79 -3.52
N ALA A 222 1.00 9.86 -4.32
CA ALA A 222 0.26 11.09 -4.02
C ALA A 222 -1.21 10.80 -3.74
N ILE A 223 -1.86 10.01 -4.61
CA ILE A 223 -3.26 9.64 -4.45
C ILE A 223 -3.48 8.74 -3.24
N THR A 224 -2.60 7.77 -3.02
CA THR A 224 -2.68 6.92 -1.83
C THR A 224 -2.64 7.78 -0.55
N GLN A 225 -1.70 8.74 -0.48
CA GLN A 225 -1.60 9.67 0.64
C GLN A 225 -2.84 10.56 0.77
N LEU A 226 -3.39 11.02 -0.35
CA LEU A 226 -4.58 11.85 -0.38
C LEU A 226 -5.83 11.10 0.12
N LEU A 227 -6.04 9.86 -0.32
CA LEU A 227 -7.14 9.00 0.13
C LEU A 227 -7.05 8.68 1.62
N ILE A 228 -5.85 8.35 2.12
CA ILE A 228 -5.62 8.16 3.56
C ILE A 228 -6.02 9.44 4.31
N THR A 229 -5.57 10.60 3.83
CA THR A 229 -5.84 11.90 4.45
C THR A 229 -7.34 12.24 4.42
N TYR A 230 -8.02 11.95 3.31
CA TYR A 230 -9.47 12.09 3.16
C TYR A 230 -10.21 11.30 4.25
N HIS A 231 -9.88 10.02 4.43
CA HIS A 231 -10.52 9.18 5.44
C HIS A 231 -10.20 9.64 6.87
N MET A 232 -8.96 10.07 7.13
CA MET A 232 -8.59 10.63 8.44
C MET A 232 -9.41 11.88 8.79
N LEU A 233 -9.58 12.79 7.84
CA LEU A 233 -10.34 14.02 8.06
C LEU A 233 -11.85 13.77 8.14
N LYS A 234 -12.37 12.81 7.37
CA LYS A 234 -13.78 12.41 7.43
C LYS A 234 -14.09 11.76 8.78
N ALA A 235 -13.24 10.85 9.26
CA ALA A 235 -13.37 10.22 10.57
C ALA A 235 -13.35 11.24 11.72
N ALA A 236 -12.43 12.22 11.66
CA ALA A 236 -12.36 13.28 12.67
C ALA A 236 -13.61 14.18 12.75
N ARG A 237 -14.40 14.28 11.66
CA ARG A 237 -15.65 15.05 11.63
C ARG A 237 -16.84 14.27 12.16
N VAL A 238 -16.85 12.94 12.05
CA VAL A 238 -17.91 12.09 12.61
C VAL A 238 -17.94 12.17 14.15
N GLN A 239 -16.84 12.59 14.78
CA GLN A 239 -16.71 12.74 16.23
C GLN A 239 -17.08 14.14 16.77
N GLN A 240 -17.59 15.07 15.94
CA GLN A 240 -18.07 16.40 16.35
C GLN A 240 -19.59 16.49 16.25
#